data_AF-A0A2E3W2J4-F1
#
_entry.id   AF-A0A2E3W2J4-F1
#
_cell.length_a   1.000
_cell.length_b   1.000
_cell.length_c   1.000
_cell.angle_alpha   90.00
_cell.angle_beta   90.00
_cell.angle_gamma   90.00
#
_symmetry.space_group_name_H-M   'P 1'
#
loop_
_entity.id
_entity.type
_entity.pdbx_description
1 polymer ?
#
loop_
_entity_poly.entity_id
_entity_poly.type
_entity_poly.pdbx_seq_one_letter_code
_entity_poly.pdbx_strand_id
1 'polypeptide(L)'
;MSLPDQTGKQVPQAKFKIREGYEWVEKTTDDFFKGKKVVLFALPGAFTPTCSSTHLPRYNELYEAFKEAGIDDVICLSVNDSFVMNDWKRDQNAKNITMLPDGNGEFSERLGFLVDKSDLGFGKRSWRYSMLVNDGKIEKMFIEEEKPGDPFNKSDADTMLKYLDGKIPKSVAMFTRPGCPFCAKAAELLQKNNCEYEEHVLNRDFSIKTLVAISGATTVPQIFIQGERIGGADELEKYFQS
;
A
#
# COMPACT_ATOMS: atom_id res chain seq x y z
N MET A 1 12.80 8.34 -25.40
CA MET A 1 12.15 9.59 -24.94
C MET A 1 11.85 9.39 -23.48
N SER A 2 12.16 10.37 -22.64
CA SER A 2 11.82 10.28 -21.22
C SER A 2 10.31 10.28 -21.03
N LEU A 3 9.81 9.55 -20.03
CA LEU A 3 8.39 9.53 -19.67
C LEU A 3 7.88 10.95 -19.35
N PRO A 4 6.70 11.34 -19.85
CA PRO A 4 6.19 12.70 -19.69
C PRO A 4 5.63 12.94 -18.29
N ASP A 5 5.97 14.08 -17.68
CA ASP A 5 5.22 14.61 -16.53
C ASP A 5 3.91 15.24 -17.03
N GLN A 6 2.78 14.69 -16.59
CA GLN A 6 1.44 15.14 -16.97
C GLN A 6 0.78 16.01 -15.89
N THR A 7 1.53 16.45 -14.88
CA THR A 7 1.03 17.35 -13.83
C THR A 7 0.34 18.59 -14.43
N GLY A 8 -0.84 18.91 -13.91
CA GLY A 8 -1.70 20.00 -14.37
C GLY A 8 -2.71 19.62 -15.46
N LYS A 9 -2.57 18.46 -16.09
CA LYS A 9 -3.50 17.97 -17.14
C LYS A 9 -4.61 17.10 -16.56
N GLN A 10 -5.63 16.85 -17.37
CA GLN A 10 -6.68 15.88 -17.07
C GLN A 10 -6.16 14.46 -17.30
N VAL A 11 -6.60 13.50 -16.47
CA VAL A 11 -6.35 12.08 -16.70
C VAL A 11 -6.98 11.61 -18.02
N PRO A 12 -6.40 10.61 -18.71
CA PRO A 12 -6.98 10.07 -19.93
C PRO A 12 -8.39 9.53 -19.74
N GLN A 13 -9.26 9.84 -20.69
CA GLN A 13 -10.57 9.17 -20.80
C GLN A 13 -10.38 7.77 -21.38
N ALA A 14 -10.83 6.76 -20.64
CA ALA A 14 -10.74 5.34 -20.97
C ALA A 14 -11.95 4.57 -20.42
N LYS A 15 -12.12 3.34 -20.91
CA LYS A 15 -13.14 2.39 -20.45
C LYS A 15 -12.47 1.13 -19.92
N PHE A 16 -12.94 0.66 -18.77
CA PHE A 16 -12.40 -0.49 -18.08
C PHE A 16 -13.47 -1.58 -18.02
N LYS A 17 -13.12 -2.78 -18.52
CA LYS A 17 -13.97 -3.98 -18.39
C LYS A 17 -13.60 -4.67 -17.08
N ILE A 18 -14.51 -4.59 -16.12
CA ILE A 18 -14.30 -5.07 -14.74
C ILE A 18 -15.23 -6.24 -14.46
N ARG A 19 -14.70 -7.22 -13.73
CA ARG A 19 -15.46 -8.36 -13.19
C ARG A 19 -15.88 -8.04 -11.77
N GLU A 20 -17.18 -7.86 -11.56
CA GLU A 20 -17.78 -7.73 -10.23
C GLU A 20 -18.63 -8.97 -9.96
N GLY A 21 -18.14 -9.85 -9.08
CA GLY A 21 -18.72 -11.18 -8.91
C GLY A 21 -18.68 -11.98 -10.23
N TYR A 22 -19.86 -12.38 -10.70
CA TYR A 22 -20.00 -13.13 -11.95
C TYR A 22 -20.35 -12.28 -13.17
N GLU A 23 -20.45 -10.95 -13.01
CA GLU A 23 -20.91 -10.03 -14.06
C GLU A 23 -19.77 -9.21 -14.66
N TRP A 24 -19.95 -8.79 -15.91
CA TRP A 24 -19.12 -7.78 -16.55
C TRP A 24 -19.74 -6.40 -16.33
N VAL A 25 -18.94 -5.50 -15.77
CA VAL A 25 -19.29 -4.09 -15.58
C VAL A 25 -18.31 -3.25 -16.39
N GLU A 26 -18.83 -2.31 -17.17
CA GLU A 26 -18.00 -1.28 -17.80
C GLU A 26 -17.98 -0.06 -16.89
N LYS A 27 -16.79 0.37 -16.48
CA LYS A 27 -16.56 1.65 -15.80
C LYS A 27 -15.71 2.55 -16.68
N THR A 28 -15.84 3.84 -16.50
CA THR A 28 -15.12 4.89 -17.21
C THR A 28 -14.13 5.58 -16.26
N THR A 29 -13.21 6.36 -16.83
CA THR A 29 -12.35 7.26 -16.04
C THR A 29 -13.15 8.11 -15.04
N ASP A 30 -14.29 8.67 -15.45
CA ASP A 30 -15.10 9.54 -14.60
C ASP A 30 -15.64 8.80 -13.35
N ASP A 31 -15.97 7.51 -13.44
CA ASP A 31 -16.42 6.72 -12.28
C ASP A 31 -15.37 6.65 -11.16
N PHE A 32 -14.09 6.74 -11.54
CA PHE A 32 -12.96 6.68 -10.62
C PHE A 32 -12.51 8.06 -10.12
N PHE A 33 -12.52 9.09 -10.97
CA PHE A 33 -11.84 10.35 -10.65
C PHE A 33 -12.74 11.58 -10.54
N LYS A 34 -13.95 11.56 -11.10
CA LYS A 34 -14.83 12.75 -11.11
C LYS A 34 -15.36 13.05 -9.71
N GLY A 35 -15.20 14.30 -9.28
CA GLY A 35 -15.60 14.78 -7.95
C GLY A 35 -14.87 14.11 -6.79
N LYS A 36 -13.72 13.46 -7.04
CA LYS A 36 -12.94 12.73 -6.03
C LYS A 36 -11.48 13.20 -6.02
N LYS A 37 -10.86 13.17 -4.85
CA LYS A 37 -9.41 13.26 -4.68
C LYS A 37 -8.84 11.84 -4.51
N VAL A 38 -8.06 11.39 -5.47
CA VAL A 38 -7.64 10.00 -5.60
C VAL A 38 -6.12 9.91 -5.65
N VAL A 39 -5.56 8.96 -4.90
CA VAL A 39 -4.19 8.51 -5.12
C VAL A 39 -4.24 7.32 -6.08
N LEU A 40 -3.54 7.40 -7.21
CA LEU A 40 -3.34 6.26 -8.09
C LEU A 40 -1.85 5.89 -8.10
N PHE A 41 -1.54 4.62 -7.97
CA PHE A 41 -0.23 4.08 -8.27
C PHE A 41 -0.33 2.98 -9.32
N ALA A 42 0.59 3.00 -10.28
CA ALA A 42 0.67 2.03 -11.34
C ALA A 42 1.93 1.19 -11.22
N LEU A 43 1.83 -0.05 -11.68
CA LEU A 43 2.92 -1.01 -11.59
C LEU A 43 3.00 -1.93 -12.81
N PRO A 44 4.17 -2.55 -13.07
CA PRO A 44 4.40 -3.32 -14.29
C PRO A 44 3.49 -4.54 -14.47
N GLY A 45 3.07 -5.19 -13.39
CA GLY A 45 2.23 -6.37 -13.47
C GLY A 45 1.84 -6.92 -12.10
N ALA A 46 0.65 -7.50 -12.01
CA ALA A 46 0.22 -8.30 -10.87
C ALA A 46 1.18 -9.49 -10.64
N PHE A 47 1.28 -9.97 -9.38
CA PHE A 47 2.13 -11.08 -8.94
C PHE A 47 3.65 -10.90 -9.11
N THR A 48 4.14 -9.77 -9.61
CA THR A 48 5.60 -9.55 -9.70
C THR A 48 6.20 -9.18 -8.33
N PRO A 49 7.50 -9.43 -8.08
CA PRO A 49 8.07 -9.42 -6.73
C PRO A 49 7.87 -8.12 -5.94
N THR A 50 8.41 -6.99 -6.39
CA THR A 50 8.32 -5.69 -5.69
C THR A 50 6.87 -5.21 -5.58
N CYS A 51 6.05 -5.52 -6.58
CA CYS A 51 4.63 -5.15 -6.56
C CYS A 51 3.90 -5.84 -5.40
N SER A 52 4.26 -7.09 -5.11
CA SER A 52 3.58 -7.96 -4.14
C SER A 52 4.22 -7.97 -2.76
N SER A 53 5.49 -7.59 -2.63
CA SER A 53 6.18 -7.57 -1.33
C SER A 53 6.21 -6.20 -0.66
N THR A 54 6.13 -5.11 -1.44
CA THR A 54 6.31 -3.74 -0.88
C THR A 54 5.28 -2.75 -1.40
N HIS A 55 5.11 -2.61 -2.72
CA HIS A 55 4.38 -1.48 -3.30
C HIS A 55 2.89 -1.49 -2.93
N LEU A 56 2.13 -2.48 -3.37
CA LEU A 56 0.70 -2.61 -3.03
C LEU A 56 0.47 -2.82 -1.53
N PRO A 57 1.21 -3.69 -0.82
CA PRO A 57 1.02 -3.89 0.62
C PRO A 57 1.12 -2.59 1.43
N ARG A 58 2.11 -1.74 1.16
CA ARG A 58 2.30 -0.50 1.91
C ARG A 58 1.19 0.53 1.66
N TYR A 59 0.68 0.64 0.43
CA TYR A 59 -0.50 1.47 0.14
C TYR A 59 -1.75 0.95 0.88
N ASN A 60 -1.92 -0.38 0.97
CA ASN A 60 -3.04 -0.98 1.69
C ASN A 60 -2.92 -0.79 3.22
N GLU A 61 -1.71 -0.90 3.77
CA GLU A 61 -1.42 -0.60 5.18
C GLU A 61 -1.71 0.86 5.53
N LEU A 62 -1.28 1.80 4.68
CA LEU A 62 -1.48 3.24 4.89
C LEU A 62 -2.83 3.77 4.42
N TYR A 63 -3.79 2.89 4.07
CA TYR A 63 -5.06 3.31 3.48
C TYR A 63 -5.82 4.31 4.37
N GLU A 64 -5.96 4.01 5.65
CA GLU A 64 -6.66 4.91 6.60
C GLU A 64 -5.93 6.25 6.75
N ALA A 65 -4.60 6.25 6.75
CA ALA A 65 -3.82 7.50 6.77
C ALA A 65 -4.05 8.35 5.51
N PHE A 66 -4.23 7.74 4.34
CA PHE A 66 -4.66 8.45 3.13
C PHE A 66 -6.08 9.02 3.29
N LYS A 67 -7.01 8.24 3.86
CA LYS A 67 -8.38 8.72 4.14
C LYS A 67 -8.37 9.94 5.06
N GLU A 68 -7.59 9.91 6.14
CA GLU A 68 -7.40 11.03 7.06
C GLU A 68 -6.77 12.26 6.38
N ALA A 69 -5.90 12.04 5.39
CA ALA A 69 -5.32 13.10 4.56
C ALA A 69 -6.28 13.65 3.48
N GLY A 70 -7.56 13.25 3.51
CA GLY A 70 -8.60 13.75 2.61
C GLY A 70 -8.61 13.07 1.24
N ILE A 71 -8.05 11.87 1.11
CA ILE A 71 -8.15 11.05 -0.10
C ILE A 71 -9.45 10.24 -0.08
N ASP A 72 -10.20 10.28 -1.17
CA ASP A 72 -11.45 9.54 -1.35
C ASP A 72 -11.21 8.08 -1.67
N ASP A 73 -10.22 7.78 -2.51
CA ASP A 73 -9.86 6.40 -2.89
C ASP A 73 -8.37 6.25 -3.21
N VAL A 74 -7.86 5.03 -3.05
CA VAL A 74 -6.50 4.63 -3.42
C VAL A 74 -6.61 3.52 -4.47
N ILE A 75 -6.09 3.80 -5.66
CA ILE A 75 -6.23 2.93 -6.84
C ILE A 75 -4.89 2.33 -7.23
N CYS A 76 -4.86 1.00 -7.36
CA CYS A 76 -3.75 0.25 -7.96
C CYS A 76 -4.07 -0.06 -9.43
N LEU A 77 -3.33 0.54 -10.36
CA LEU A 77 -3.45 0.26 -11.79
C LEU A 77 -2.39 -0.73 -12.26
N SER A 78 -2.78 -1.69 -13.10
CA SER A 78 -1.82 -2.48 -13.87
C SER A 78 -2.39 -2.88 -15.22
N VAL A 79 -1.48 -3.14 -16.18
CA VAL A 79 -1.82 -3.67 -17.50
C VAL A 79 -2.02 -5.18 -17.40
N ASN A 80 -3.09 -5.55 -16.71
CA ASN A 80 -3.60 -6.90 -16.53
C ASN A 80 -5.13 -6.87 -16.65
N ASP A 81 -5.71 -7.99 -17.05
CA ASP A 81 -7.17 -8.13 -17.10
C ASP A 81 -7.78 -8.24 -15.68
N SER A 82 -9.11 -8.12 -15.63
CA SER A 82 -9.83 -8.10 -14.35
C SER A 82 -9.79 -9.44 -13.60
N PHE A 83 -9.58 -10.58 -14.25
CA PHE A 83 -9.48 -11.87 -13.54
C PHE A 83 -8.20 -11.91 -12.74
N VAL A 84 -7.06 -11.60 -13.39
CA VAL A 84 -5.75 -11.54 -12.75
C VAL A 84 -5.74 -10.49 -11.63
N MET A 85 -6.26 -9.29 -11.88
CA MET A 85 -6.29 -8.23 -10.87
C MET A 85 -7.17 -8.58 -9.66
N ASN A 86 -8.31 -9.24 -9.87
CA ASN A 86 -9.19 -9.68 -8.78
C ASN A 86 -8.57 -10.80 -7.96
N ASP A 87 -7.89 -11.75 -8.60
CA ASP A 87 -7.22 -12.85 -7.90
C ASP A 87 -6.04 -12.34 -7.10
N TRP A 88 -5.24 -11.45 -7.69
CA TRP A 88 -4.14 -10.79 -7.00
C TRP A 88 -4.62 -9.93 -5.82
N LYS A 89 -5.74 -9.22 -5.95
CA LYS A 89 -6.36 -8.49 -4.81
C LYS A 89 -6.59 -9.39 -3.60
N ARG A 90 -7.12 -10.59 -3.85
CA ARG A 90 -7.43 -11.58 -2.80
C ARG A 90 -6.17 -12.16 -2.20
N ASP A 91 -5.21 -12.55 -3.04
CA ASP A 91 -3.89 -13.05 -2.62
C ASP A 91 -3.16 -12.05 -1.70
N GLN A 92 -3.21 -10.77 -2.05
CA GLN A 92 -2.53 -9.70 -1.32
C GLN A 92 -3.31 -9.20 -0.09
N ASN A 93 -4.51 -9.73 0.17
CA ASN A 93 -5.43 -9.23 1.19
C ASN A 93 -5.66 -7.70 1.11
N ALA A 94 -5.59 -7.13 -0.10
CA ALA A 94 -5.65 -5.69 -0.34
C ALA A 94 -7.09 -5.18 -0.37
N LYS A 95 -7.86 -5.40 0.70
CA LYS A 95 -9.32 -5.21 0.75
C LYS A 95 -9.74 -3.78 0.40
N ASN A 96 -8.97 -2.80 0.88
CA ASN A 96 -9.30 -1.38 0.79
C ASN A 96 -8.87 -0.75 -0.54
N ILE A 97 -7.94 -1.36 -1.25
CA ILE A 97 -7.43 -0.83 -2.53
C ILE A 97 -8.39 -1.15 -3.68
N THR A 98 -8.71 -0.14 -4.47
CA THR A 98 -9.40 -0.31 -5.74
C THR A 98 -8.40 -0.80 -6.79
N MET A 99 -8.68 -1.97 -7.38
CA MET A 99 -7.82 -2.56 -8.40
C MET A 99 -8.36 -2.18 -9.78
N LEU A 100 -7.58 -1.46 -10.57
CA LEU A 100 -7.98 -0.96 -11.89
C LEU A 100 -7.31 -1.76 -13.01
N PRO A 101 -8.04 -2.68 -13.68
CA PRO A 101 -7.50 -3.53 -14.72
C PRO A 101 -7.42 -2.78 -16.07
N ASP A 102 -6.30 -2.12 -16.32
CA ASP A 102 -5.99 -1.49 -17.62
C ASP A 102 -5.52 -2.56 -18.64
N GLY A 103 -6.31 -3.63 -18.82
CA GLY A 103 -5.88 -4.85 -19.51
C GLY A 103 -5.43 -4.66 -20.96
N ASN A 104 -5.97 -3.63 -21.64
CA ASN A 104 -5.54 -3.24 -22.99
C ASN A 104 -4.40 -2.22 -23.01
N GLY A 105 -3.99 -1.71 -21.83
CA GLY A 105 -2.99 -0.66 -21.69
C GLY A 105 -3.44 0.71 -22.21
N GLU A 106 -4.73 0.91 -22.49
CA GLU A 106 -5.25 2.12 -23.14
C GLU A 106 -5.03 3.35 -22.25
N PHE A 107 -5.30 3.24 -20.96
CA PHE A 107 -5.09 4.35 -20.04
C PHE A 107 -3.60 4.65 -19.91
N SER A 108 -2.78 3.62 -19.72
CA SER A 108 -1.32 3.73 -19.64
C SER A 108 -0.71 4.33 -20.92
N GLU A 109 -1.18 3.93 -22.09
CA GLU A 109 -0.70 4.42 -23.39
C GLU A 109 -1.02 5.89 -23.57
N ARG A 110 -2.27 6.29 -23.32
CA ARG A 110 -2.71 7.70 -23.44
C ARG A 110 -2.02 8.62 -22.43
N LEU A 111 -1.67 8.11 -21.25
CA LEU A 111 -0.89 8.87 -20.27
C LEU A 111 0.58 9.02 -20.70
N GLY A 112 1.07 8.15 -21.58
CA GLY A 112 2.47 8.09 -22.02
C GLY A 112 3.36 7.17 -21.18
N PHE A 113 2.77 6.21 -20.47
CA PHE A 113 3.44 5.31 -19.52
C PHE A 113 3.44 3.85 -19.96
N LEU A 114 2.91 3.52 -21.14
CA LEU A 114 3.00 2.16 -21.69
C LEU A 114 4.40 1.93 -22.28
N VAL A 115 5.15 1.01 -21.68
CA VAL A 115 6.52 0.64 -22.08
C VAL A 115 6.58 -0.81 -22.55
N ASP A 116 7.56 -1.13 -23.39
CA ASP A 116 7.84 -2.53 -23.75
C ASP A 116 8.68 -3.20 -22.65
N LYS A 117 8.23 -4.37 -22.19
CA LYS A 117 8.93 -5.26 -21.25
C LYS A 117 9.01 -6.67 -21.80
N SER A 118 9.19 -6.79 -23.12
CA SER A 118 9.28 -8.07 -23.82
C SER A 118 10.53 -8.87 -23.42
N ASP A 119 11.57 -8.21 -22.92
CA ASP A 119 12.76 -8.84 -22.32
C ASP A 119 12.44 -9.72 -21.10
N LEU A 120 11.36 -9.40 -20.38
CA LEU A 120 10.83 -10.19 -19.26
C LEU A 120 9.67 -11.11 -19.68
N GLY A 121 9.32 -11.14 -20.96
CA GLY A 121 8.16 -11.88 -21.49
C GLY A 121 6.81 -11.26 -21.13
N PHE A 122 6.77 -9.97 -20.74
CA PHE A 122 5.53 -9.31 -20.32
C PHE A 122 4.82 -8.59 -21.47
N GLY A 123 5.49 -8.34 -22.59
CA GLY A 123 4.99 -7.46 -23.64
C GLY A 123 4.87 -6.02 -23.14
N LYS A 124 3.88 -5.28 -23.65
CA LYS A 124 3.63 -3.90 -23.22
C LYS A 124 3.01 -3.82 -21.83
N ARG A 125 3.57 -3.02 -20.93
CA ARG A 125 3.12 -2.84 -19.53
C ARG A 125 3.20 -1.38 -19.10
N SER A 126 2.52 -1.03 -18.02
CA SER A 126 2.68 0.30 -17.41
C SER A 126 4.08 0.42 -16.80
N TRP A 127 4.69 1.59 -16.95
CA TRP A 127 5.82 1.98 -16.12
C TRP A 127 5.35 2.24 -14.68
N ARG A 128 6.27 2.17 -13.72
CA ARG A 128 5.95 2.40 -12.31
C ARG A 128 5.88 3.90 -12.01
N TYR A 129 4.76 4.35 -11.47
CA TYR A 129 4.56 5.73 -11.02
C TYR A 129 3.46 5.79 -9.96
N SER A 130 3.38 6.89 -9.22
CA SER A 130 2.17 7.26 -8.49
C SER A 130 1.77 8.69 -8.83
N MET A 131 0.49 9.02 -8.63
CA MET A 131 -0.05 10.34 -8.88
C MET A 131 -1.19 10.68 -7.92
N LEU A 132 -1.28 11.98 -7.61
CA LEU A 132 -2.43 12.57 -6.96
C LEU A 132 -3.33 13.18 -8.03
N VAL A 133 -4.60 12.80 -8.03
CA VAL A 133 -5.62 13.27 -8.96
C VAL A 133 -6.75 13.91 -8.18
N ASN A 134 -7.18 15.11 -8.54
CA ASN A 134 -8.29 15.81 -7.91
C ASN A 134 -9.29 16.25 -8.99
N ASP A 135 -10.50 15.67 -8.95
CA ASP A 135 -11.55 15.87 -9.94
C ASP A 135 -11.03 15.69 -11.38
N GLY A 136 -10.38 14.55 -11.62
CA GLY A 136 -9.75 14.21 -12.89
C GLY A 136 -8.44 14.94 -13.20
N LYS A 137 -8.11 16.03 -12.51
CA LYS A 137 -6.86 16.78 -12.76
C LYS A 137 -5.69 16.17 -11.99
N ILE A 138 -4.59 15.91 -12.68
CA ILE A 138 -3.34 15.42 -12.08
C ILE A 138 -2.68 16.58 -11.33
N GLU A 139 -2.63 16.52 -10.00
CA GLU A 139 -2.00 17.54 -9.15
C GLU A 139 -0.51 17.29 -8.96
N LYS A 140 -0.10 16.02 -8.92
CA LYS A 140 1.30 15.62 -8.74
C LYS A 140 1.55 14.24 -9.34
N MET A 141 2.72 14.03 -9.93
CA MET A 141 3.24 12.71 -10.28
C MET A 141 4.58 12.43 -9.60
N PHE A 142 4.79 11.16 -9.26
CA PHE A 142 6.05 10.58 -8.79
C PHE A 142 6.44 9.46 -9.75
N ILE A 143 7.31 9.79 -10.70
CA ILE A 143 7.70 8.91 -11.81
C ILE A 143 9.02 8.23 -11.46
N GLU A 144 9.06 6.90 -11.53
CA GLU A 144 10.30 6.15 -11.32
C GLU A 144 11.30 6.41 -12.45
N GLU A 145 12.59 6.33 -12.12
CA GLU A 145 13.68 6.55 -13.08
C GLU A 145 13.74 5.43 -14.12
N GLU A 146 13.83 5.78 -15.40
CA GLU A 146 14.00 4.83 -16.51
C GLU A 146 15.39 4.19 -16.52
N LYS A 147 15.62 3.26 -15.59
CA LYS A 147 16.85 2.48 -15.47
C LYS A 147 16.56 0.98 -15.50
N PRO A 148 17.53 0.14 -15.88
CA PRO A 148 17.39 -1.31 -15.82
C PRO A 148 16.99 -1.81 -14.43
N GLY A 149 16.30 -2.94 -14.37
CA GLY A 149 15.79 -3.54 -13.14
C GLY A 149 14.38 -3.07 -12.79
N ASP A 150 14.05 -3.07 -11.50
CA ASP A 150 12.73 -2.72 -10.98
C ASP A 150 12.79 -1.51 -10.04
N PRO A 151 12.93 -0.28 -10.59
CA PRO A 151 13.07 0.92 -9.79
C PRO A 151 11.82 1.20 -8.95
N PHE A 152 12.02 1.47 -7.67
CA PHE A 152 10.98 1.79 -6.70
C PHE A 152 11.53 2.71 -5.60
N ASN A 153 11.67 4.00 -5.89
CA ASN A 153 12.28 4.99 -4.98
C ASN A 153 11.45 6.28 -4.83
N LYS A 154 10.40 6.47 -5.63
CA LYS A 154 9.62 7.72 -5.69
C LYS A 154 8.12 7.49 -5.60
N SER A 155 7.65 6.39 -6.16
CA SER A 155 6.22 6.08 -6.29
C SER A 155 5.62 5.42 -5.06
N ASP A 156 6.41 5.19 -4.00
CA ASP A 156 5.97 4.55 -2.78
C ASP A 156 4.93 5.35 -2.00
N ALA A 157 4.18 4.64 -1.15
CA ALA A 157 3.09 5.20 -0.38
C ALA A 157 3.56 6.26 0.64
N ASP A 158 4.72 6.05 1.27
CA ASP A 158 5.26 6.98 2.25
C ASP A 158 5.63 8.32 1.59
N THR A 159 6.21 8.30 0.39
CA THR A 159 6.50 9.51 -0.41
C THR A 159 5.21 10.26 -0.74
N MET A 160 4.17 9.56 -1.20
CA MET A 160 2.87 10.20 -1.48
C MET A 160 2.23 10.78 -0.22
N LEU A 161 2.22 10.02 0.88
CA LEU A 161 1.58 10.45 2.13
C LEU A 161 2.32 11.65 2.75
N LYS A 162 3.66 11.67 2.68
CA LYS A 162 4.47 12.85 3.06
C LYS A 162 4.13 14.07 2.22
N TYR A 163 3.93 13.91 0.91
CA TYR A 163 3.53 15.03 0.04
C TYR A 163 2.15 15.60 0.40
N LEU A 164 1.26 14.77 0.94
CA LEU A 164 -0.05 15.19 1.43
C LEU A 164 -0.02 15.80 2.84
N ASP A 165 1.17 15.97 3.44
CA ASP A 165 1.36 16.31 4.85
C ASP A 165 0.62 15.32 5.80
N GLY A 166 0.44 14.08 5.33
CA GLY A 166 -0.19 13.00 6.09
C GLY A 166 0.72 12.41 7.15
N LYS A 167 0.12 11.88 8.22
CA LYS A 167 0.85 11.23 9.31
C LYS A 167 1.12 9.78 8.95
N ILE A 168 2.40 9.39 8.90
CA ILE A 168 2.77 7.98 8.79
C ILE A 168 2.67 7.35 10.20
N PRO A 169 1.83 6.31 10.40
CA PRO A 169 1.74 5.60 11.67
C PRO A 169 3.10 5.02 12.08
N LYS A 170 3.34 4.95 13.39
CA LYS A 170 4.55 4.30 13.91
C LYS A 170 4.47 2.79 13.62
N SER A 171 5.56 2.19 13.16
CA SER A 171 5.66 0.74 13.09
C SER A 171 5.76 0.17 14.50
N VAL A 172 4.70 -0.52 14.95
CA VAL A 172 4.63 -1.14 16.28
C VAL A 172 4.37 -2.64 16.12
N ALA A 173 5.19 -3.46 16.78
CA ALA A 173 4.98 -4.89 16.89
C ALA A 173 4.83 -5.29 18.36
N MET A 174 3.84 -6.12 18.66
CA MET A 174 3.57 -6.62 20.00
C MET A 174 3.51 -8.15 20.00
N PHE A 175 4.42 -8.77 20.76
CA PHE A 175 4.45 -10.22 20.96
C PHE A 175 3.65 -10.58 22.22
N THR A 176 2.62 -11.41 22.09
CA THR A 176 1.65 -11.73 23.14
C THR A 176 1.48 -13.24 23.35
N ARG A 177 0.58 -13.61 24.27
CA ARG A 177 0.05 -14.99 24.40
C ARG A 177 -1.42 -14.94 24.83
N PRO A 178 -2.23 -15.97 24.52
CA PRO A 178 -3.62 -16.03 24.96
C PRO A 178 -3.76 -15.94 26.49
N GLY A 179 -4.75 -15.17 26.97
CA GLY A 179 -5.06 -15.04 28.40
C GLY A 179 -4.06 -14.21 29.23
N CYS A 180 -3.16 -13.47 28.58
CA CYS A 180 -2.14 -12.65 29.23
C CYS A 180 -2.69 -11.27 29.66
N PRO A 181 -2.84 -10.97 30.97
CA PRO A 181 -3.37 -9.68 31.42
C PRO A 181 -2.44 -8.51 31.12
N PHE A 182 -1.12 -8.71 31.18
CA PHE A 182 -0.15 -7.66 30.83
C PHE A 182 -0.19 -7.32 29.34
N CYS A 183 -0.49 -8.30 28.47
CA CYS A 183 -0.63 -8.09 27.04
C CYS A 183 -1.88 -7.26 26.74
N ALA A 184 -2.99 -7.51 27.46
CA ALA A 184 -4.18 -6.68 27.38
C ALA A 184 -3.91 -5.23 27.85
N LYS A 185 -3.21 -5.05 28.97
CA LYS A 185 -2.78 -3.71 29.44
C LYS A 185 -1.94 -2.97 28.38
N ALA A 186 -0.99 -3.65 27.75
CA ALA A 186 -0.17 -3.06 26.68
C ALA A 186 -1.00 -2.68 25.44
N ALA A 187 -1.93 -3.54 25.02
CA ALA A 187 -2.86 -3.25 23.93
C ALA A 187 -3.71 -2.00 24.22
N GLU A 188 -4.28 -1.88 25.42
CA GLU A 188 -5.05 -0.71 25.84
C GLU A 188 -4.21 0.58 25.83
N LEU A 189 -2.94 0.50 26.27
CA LEU A 189 -2.01 1.63 26.22
C LEU A 189 -1.71 2.07 24.79
N LEU A 190 -1.49 1.13 23.87
CA LEU A 190 -1.27 1.43 22.45
C LEU A 190 -2.50 2.08 21.83
N GLN A 191 -3.69 1.51 22.06
CA GLN A 191 -4.96 2.07 21.57
C GLN A 191 -5.22 3.48 22.10
N LYS A 192 -5.01 3.71 23.41
CA LYS A 192 -5.20 5.03 24.03
C LYS A 192 -4.28 6.11 23.44
N ASN A 193 -3.12 5.72 22.91
CA ASN A 193 -2.16 6.61 22.29
C ASN A 193 -2.23 6.59 20.75
N ASN A 194 -3.33 6.08 20.17
CA ASN A 194 -3.53 5.98 18.72
C ASN A 194 -2.35 5.30 18.00
N CYS A 195 -1.77 4.28 18.62
CA CYS A 195 -0.72 3.47 18.05
C CYS A 195 -1.33 2.16 17.55
N GLU A 196 -1.52 2.06 16.24
CA GLU A 196 -1.79 0.76 15.61
C GLU A 196 -0.57 -0.15 15.74
N TYR A 197 -0.82 -1.46 15.85
CA TYR A 197 0.24 -2.44 16.06
C TYR A 197 -0.08 -3.78 15.40
N GLU A 198 0.96 -4.48 14.98
CA GLU A 198 0.88 -5.88 14.58
C GLU A 198 1.03 -6.78 15.80
N GLU A 199 0.04 -7.65 16.02
CA GLU A 199 0.07 -8.63 17.10
C GLU A 199 0.60 -9.98 16.61
N HIS A 200 1.68 -10.47 17.24
CA HIS A 200 2.15 -11.83 17.07
C HIS A 200 1.82 -12.62 18.34
N VAL A 201 1.21 -13.79 18.20
CA VAL A 201 0.74 -14.62 19.31
C VAL A 201 1.62 -15.87 19.49
N LEU A 202 2.11 -16.08 20.70
CA LEU A 202 2.98 -17.20 21.04
C LEU A 202 2.28 -18.54 20.78
N ASN A 203 3.00 -19.48 20.17
CA ASN A 203 2.55 -20.80 19.72
C ASN A 203 1.54 -20.79 18.56
N ARG A 204 1.21 -19.62 18.01
CA ARG A 204 0.46 -19.47 16.75
C ARG A 204 1.36 -18.93 15.65
N ASP A 205 1.98 -17.78 15.91
CA ASP A 205 2.76 -17.03 14.90
C ASP A 205 4.27 -17.17 15.13
N PHE A 206 4.69 -17.43 16.37
CA PHE A 206 6.09 -17.59 16.74
C PHE A 206 6.26 -18.52 17.95
N SER A 207 7.51 -18.91 18.24
CA SER A 207 7.87 -19.71 19.42
C SER A 207 8.73 -18.93 20.40
N ILE A 208 8.91 -19.45 21.61
CA ILE A 208 9.77 -18.81 22.63
C ILE A 208 11.20 -18.55 22.13
N LYS A 209 11.71 -19.38 21.19
CA LYS A 209 13.03 -19.19 20.59
C LYS A 209 13.11 -17.87 19.83
N THR A 210 12.07 -17.54 19.06
CA THR A 210 11.98 -16.26 18.34
C THR A 210 11.96 -15.11 19.33
N LEU A 211 11.14 -15.20 20.39
CA LEU A 211 11.04 -14.16 21.40
C LEU A 211 12.39 -13.85 22.05
N VAL A 212 13.10 -14.89 22.51
CA VAL A 212 14.41 -14.74 23.15
C VAL A 212 15.43 -14.17 22.16
N ALA A 213 15.43 -14.64 20.92
CA ALA A 213 16.39 -14.17 19.91
C ALA A 213 16.23 -12.68 19.58
N ILE A 214 14.99 -12.18 19.46
CA ILE A 214 14.73 -10.79 19.07
C ILE A 214 14.70 -9.82 20.25
N SER A 215 14.27 -10.28 21.43
CA SER A 215 14.06 -9.39 22.59
C SER A 215 15.04 -9.62 23.73
N GLY A 216 15.70 -10.79 23.78
CA GLY A 216 16.45 -11.22 24.97
C GLY A 216 15.56 -11.60 26.16
N ALA A 217 14.24 -11.50 26.03
CA ALA A 217 13.28 -11.80 27.08
C ALA A 217 12.62 -13.18 26.89
N THR A 218 12.17 -13.76 28.01
CA THR A 218 11.46 -15.04 28.06
C THR A 218 9.97 -14.87 28.36
N THR A 219 9.48 -13.64 28.49
CA THR A 219 8.11 -13.30 28.88
C THR A 219 7.47 -12.33 27.90
N VAL A 220 6.14 -12.40 27.80
CA VAL A 220 5.30 -11.49 27.02
C VAL A 220 4.47 -10.60 27.96
N PRO A 221 4.07 -9.39 27.55
CA PRO A 221 4.27 -8.81 26.22
C PRO A 221 5.71 -8.34 25.97
N GLN A 222 6.14 -8.35 24.70
CA GLN A 222 7.31 -7.57 24.26
C GLN A 222 6.87 -6.63 23.13
N ILE A 223 7.08 -5.34 23.33
CA ILE A 223 6.67 -4.28 22.40
C ILE A 223 7.92 -3.67 21.76
N PHE A 224 7.85 -3.50 20.45
CA PHE A 224 8.84 -2.80 19.64
C PHE A 224 8.16 -1.62 18.94
N ILE A 225 8.79 -0.45 18.97
CA ILE A 225 8.31 0.76 18.29
C ILE A 225 9.46 1.29 17.44
N GLN A 226 9.22 1.46 16.13
CA GLN A 226 10.20 1.98 15.17
C GLN A 226 11.56 1.24 15.19
N GLY A 227 11.52 -0.08 15.42
CA GLY A 227 12.71 -0.93 15.47
C GLY A 227 13.40 -0.99 16.83
N GLU A 228 12.99 -0.17 17.80
CA GLU A 228 13.52 -0.18 19.16
C GLU A 228 12.66 -1.05 20.07
N ARG A 229 13.32 -1.86 20.91
CA ARG A 229 12.64 -2.64 21.94
C ARG A 229 12.25 -1.72 23.10
N ILE A 230 10.95 -1.60 23.35
CA ILE A 230 10.41 -0.85 24.49
C ILE A 230 10.40 -1.72 25.75
N GLY A 231 9.99 -2.99 25.64
CA GLY A 231 9.90 -3.92 26.77
C GLY A 231 8.50 -4.45 26.98
N GLY A 232 8.10 -4.63 28.25
CA GLY A 232 6.76 -5.08 28.63
C GLY A 232 5.77 -3.93 28.82
N ALA A 233 4.64 -4.23 29.46
CA ALA A 233 3.56 -3.26 29.64
C ALA A 233 3.97 -2.06 30.53
N ASP A 234 4.81 -2.28 31.53
CA ASP A 234 5.24 -1.23 32.46
C ASP A 234 6.31 -0.32 31.82
N GLU A 235 7.21 -0.86 30.99
CA GLU A 235 8.13 -0.06 30.20
C GLU A 235 7.39 0.76 29.13
N LEU A 236 6.37 0.17 28.50
CA LEU A 236 5.53 0.89 27.54
C LEU A 236 4.77 2.05 28.19
N GLU A 237 4.24 1.85 29.41
CA GLU A 237 3.58 2.90 30.16
C GLU A 237 4.53 4.08 30.44
N LYS A 238 5.78 3.79 30.82
CA LYS A 238 6.82 4.82 31.02
C LYS A 238 7.18 5.54 29.71
N TYR A 239 7.27 4.80 28.59
CA TYR A 239 7.56 5.36 27.28
C TYR A 239 6.52 6.41 26.84
N PHE A 240 5.24 6.21 27.16
CA PHE A 240 4.19 7.19 26.83
C PHE A 240 4.09 8.36 27.82
N GLN A 241 4.82 8.32 28.93
CA GLN A 241 4.86 9.39 29.93
C GLN A 241 6.06 10.34 29.76
N SER A 242 7.04 9.97 28.93
CA SER A 242 8.21 10.78 28.56
C SER A 242 7.94 11.64 27.32
#